data_AF-A0A8C7LQW3-F1
#
_entry.id   AF-A0A8C7LQW3-F1
#
_cell.length_a   1.000
_cell.length_b   1.000
_cell.length_c   1.000
_cell.angle_alpha   90.00
_cell.angle_beta   90.00
_cell.angle_gamma   90.00
#
_symmetry.space_group_name_H-M   'P 1'
#
loop_
_entity.id
_entity.type
_entity.pdbx_description
1 polymer ?
#
loop_
_entity_poly.entity_id
_entity_poly.type
_entity_poly.pdbx_seq_one_letter_code
_entity_poly.pdbx_strand_id
1 'polypeptide(L)'
;MQLCHRTIACLALFTVVLSITTTDTDANKVHNCCTKVSKQKITVPIIGARLQKKALPCVNAVIFETDNGETICSHWKESWVRKAFFQLEMARKSLDTQVPTANSPTTSP
;
A
#
# COMPACT_ATOMS: atom_id res chain seq x y z
N MET A 1 -24.47 55.61 -4.64
CA MET A 1 -24.00 54.21 -4.64
C MET A 1 -25.09 53.34 -4.07
N GLN A 2 -25.86 52.76 -4.97
CA GLN A 2 -26.97 51.87 -4.72
C GLN A 2 -26.43 50.47 -4.44
N LEU A 3 -27.21 49.70 -3.70
CA LEU A 3 -27.31 48.25 -3.76
C LEU A 3 -26.42 47.42 -2.81
N CYS A 4 -27.15 46.68 -1.96
CA CYS A 4 -26.77 45.42 -1.33
C CYS A 4 -26.18 45.45 0.08
N HIS A 5 -26.91 46.17 0.95
CA HIS A 5 -27.30 45.70 2.29
C HIS A 5 -28.10 44.37 2.26
N ARG A 6 -27.69 43.36 1.47
CA ARG A 6 -28.45 42.11 1.22
C ARG A 6 -27.65 40.81 1.34
N THR A 7 -26.42 40.85 1.82
CA THR A 7 -25.64 39.61 2.07
C THR A 7 -25.33 39.37 3.55
N ILE A 8 -25.88 40.18 4.45
CA ILE A 8 -25.86 39.95 5.91
C ILE A 8 -26.96 38.94 6.36
N ALA A 9 -27.75 38.40 5.44
CA ALA A 9 -28.83 37.45 5.75
C ALA A 9 -28.74 36.18 4.89
N CYS A 10 -27.87 35.25 5.30
CA CYS A 10 -27.95 33.79 5.12
C CYS A 10 -26.66 33.21 5.74
N LEU A 11 -26.56 33.18 7.07
CA LEU A 11 -26.81 31.96 7.84
C LEU A 11 -26.31 30.68 7.16
N ALA A 12 -25.32 30.10 7.84
CA ALA A 12 -24.99 28.69 7.91
C ALA A 12 -24.53 28.02 6.61
N LEU A 13 -23.23 27.74 6.54
CA LEU A 13 -22.76 26.36 6.53
C LEU A 13 -21.29 26.30 6.92
N PHE A 14 -21.05 25.79 8.12
CA PHE A 14 -19.78 25.22 8.53
C PHE A 14 -19.37 24.14 7.53
N THR A 15 -18.23 24.34 6.86
CA THR A 15 -17.26 23.25 6.67
C THR A 15 -15.87 23.89 6.61
N VAL A 16 -15.23 23.97 7.78
CA VAL A 16 -13.78 24.01 7.84
C VAL A 16 -13.32 22.68 7.26
N VAL A 17 -13.06 22.63 5.95
CA VAL A 17 -12.27 21.53 5.39
C VAL A 17 -10.84 21.85 5.77
N LEU A 18 -10.48 21.48 7.00
CA LEU A 18 -9.10 21.34 7.41
C LEU A 18 -8.55 20.15 6.61
N SER A 19 -8.20 20.40 5.35
CA SER A 19 -7.34 19.50 4.58
C SER A 19 -5.97 19.57 5.24
N ILE A 20 -5.78 18.78 6.29
CA ILE A 20 -4.44 18.36 6.69
C ILE A 20 -3.98 17.42 5.58
N THR A 21 -3.60 17.97 4.43
CA THR A 21 -2.63 17.28 3.57
C THR A 21 -1.35 17.33 4.39
N THR A 22 -1.11 16.28 5.17
CA THR A 22 0.22 16.02 5.71
C THR A 22 1.14 15.94 4.49
N THR A 23 1.81 17.05 4.22
CA THR A 23 2.98 17.08 3.38
C THR A 23 4.02 16.22 4.08
N ASP A 24 4.10 14.94 3.72
CA ASP A 24 5.40 14.28 3.71
C ASP A 24 6.12 14.78 2.44
N THR A 25 6.40 16.09 2.41
CA THR A 25 7.47 16.65 1.59
C THR A 25 8.79 16.24 2.25
N ASP A 26 9.11 14.96 2.16
CA ASP A 26 10.52 14.60 2.08
C ASP A 26 10.95 14.99 0.66
N ALA A 27 12.07 15.69 0.52
CA ALA A 27 12.69 15.97 -0.76
C ALA A 27 13.27 14.63 -1.29
N ASN A 28 12.34 13.75 -1.67
CA ASN A 28 12.46 12.31 -1.57
C ASN A 28 13.40 11.81 -2.67
N LYS A 29 14.64 11.52 -2.30
CA LYS A 29 15.38 10.46 -2.99
C LYS A 29 14.46 9.24 -2.93
N VAL A 30 13.78 8.91 -4.03
CA VAL A 30 12.78 7.83 -4.06
C VAL A 30 13.49 6.55 -3.64
N HIS A 31 13.35 6.21 -2.36
CA HIS A 31 13.85 4.97 -1.82
C HIS A 31 12.82 3.91 -2.19
N ASN A 32 13.18 2.99 -3.08
CA ASN A 32 12.33 1.88 -3.52
C ASN A 32 12.11 0.82 -2.42
N CYS A 33 12.12 1.23 -1.14
CA CYS A 33 12.07 0.35 0.02
C CYS A 33 11.37 1.02 1.22
N CYS A 34 10.85 0.22 2.13
CA CYS A 34 10.24 0.71 3.37
C CYS A 34 11.30 1.25 4.33
N THR A 35 11.20 2.53 4.71
CA THR A 35 12.00 3.16 5.78
C THR A 35 11.24 3.22 7.11
N LYS A 36 9.91 3.17 7.06
CA LYS A 36 8.99 3.05 8.20
C LYS A 36 8.03 1.87 7.98
N VAL A 37 7.45 1.36 9.07
CA VAL A 37 6.52 0.24 9.04
C VAL A 37 5.33 0.48 9.97
N SER A 38 4.16 0.03 9.56
CA SER A 38 2.93 0.06 10.36
C SER A 38 2.72 -1.26 11.11
N LYS A 39 2.09 -1.18 12.29
CA LYS A 39 1.57 -2.35 13.02
C LYS A 39 0.07 -2.55 12.82
N GLN A 40 -0.60 -1.56 12.23
CA GLN A 40 -2.04 -1.54 12.01
C GLN A 40 -2.44 -2.65 11.03
N LYS A 41 -3.54 -3.35 11.32
CA LYS A 41 -4.11 -4.33 10.39
C LYS A 41 -4.59 -3.63 9.12
N ILE A 42 -4.25 -4.23 7.98
CA ILE A 42 -4.77 -3.82 6.67
C ILE A 42 -6.22 -4.27 6.55
N THR A 43 -7.10 -3.35 6.15
CA THR A 43 -8.54 -3.60 5.98
C THR A 43 -8.95 -3.79 4.52
N VAL A 44 -8.06 -3.45 3.58
CA VAL A 44 -8.26 -3.66 2.15
C VAL A 44 -7.73 -5.03 1.70
N PRO A 45 -8.22 -5.57 0.57
CA PRO A 45 -7.73 -6.85 0.04
C PRO A 45 -6.24 -6.82 -0.29
N ILE A 46 -5.51 -7.85 0.16
CA ILE A 46 -4.09 -8.05 -0.12
C ILE A 46 -3.97 -9.08 -1.25
N ILE A 47 -3.32 -8.70 -2.34
CA ILE A 47 -3.13 -9.54 -3.54
C ILE A 47 -1.72 -10.13 -3.61
N GLY A 48 -0.76 -9.54 -2.90
CA GLY A 48 0.63 -9.95 -2.95
C GLY A 48 1.39 -9.58 -1.68
N ALA A 49 2.51 -10.25 -1.46
CA ALA A 49 3.41 -9.94 -0.36
C ALA A 49 4.87 -10.25 -0.71
N ARG A 50 5.78 -9.41 -0.22
CA ARG A 50 7.22 -9.67 -0.30
C ARG A 50 7.94 -9.29 0.99
N LEU A 51 9.00 -10.02 1.31
CA LEU A 51 9.84 -9.73 2.48
C LEU A 51 10.95 -8.75 2.08
N GLN A 52 11.08 -7.67 2.84
CA GLN A 52 12.19 -6.75 2.75
C GLN A 52 13.17 -6.99 3.89
N LYS A 53 14.44 -7.20 3.55
CA LYS A 53 15.54 -7.26 4.52
C LYS A 53 16.07 -5.85 4.80
N LYS A 54 16.51 -5.61 6.02
CA LYS A 54 17.14 -4.36 6.46
C LYS A 54 18.41 -4.10 5.64
N ALA A 55 18.48 -2.91 5.05
CA ALA A 55 19.65 -2.35 4.37
C ALA A 55 19.50 -0.83 4.40
N LEU A 56 20.20 -0.15 5.31
CA LEU A 56 19.92 1.25 5.63
C LEU A 56 19.86 2.13 4.36
N PRO A 57 18.84 3.00 4.21
CA PRO A 57 17.83 3.37 5.21
C PRO A 57 16.63 2.40 5.30
N CYS A 58 16.59 1.33 4.51
CA CYS A 58 15.52 0.35 4.50
C CYS A 58 15.51 -0.47 5.80
N VAL A 59 14.33 -0.66 6.38
CA VAL A 59 14.12 -1.48 7.59
C VAL A 59 13.60 -2.87 7.24
N ASN A 60 13.56 -3.79 8.21
CA ASN A 60 12.87 -5.07 8.02
C ASN A 60 11.36 -4.83 7.91
N ALA A 61 10.75 -5.30 6.83
CA ALA A 61 9.32 -5.12 6.57
C ALA A 61 8.75 -6.31 5.79
N VAL A 62 7.46 -6.55 5.96
CA VAL A 62 6.67 -7.26 4.94
C VAL A 62 5.93 -6.20 4.16
N ILE A 63 6.11 -6.18 2.84
CA ILE A 63 5.43 -5.26 1.94
C ILE A 63 4.25 -6.00 1.35
N PHE A 64 3.05 -5.51 1.63
CA PHE A 64 1.83 -6.04 1.04
C PHE A 64 1.44 -5.21 -0.17
N GLU A 65 1.06 -5.87 -1.26
CA GLU A 65 0.45 -5.28 -2.43
C GLU A 65 -1.05 -5.43 -2.30
N THR A 66 -1.77 -4.33 -2.47
CA THR A 66 -3.23 -4.29 -2.36
C THR A 66 -3.86 -4.21 -3.74
N ASP A 67 -5.14 -4.58 -3.84
CA ASP A 67 -5.89 -4.60 -5.11
C ASP A 67 -6.00 -3.23 -5.80
N ASN A 68 -5.95 -2.15 -5.03
CA ASN A 68 -5.88 -0.78 -5.53
C ASN A 68 -4.49 -0.38 -6.10
N GLY A 69 -3.51 -1.29 -6.09
CA GLY A 69 -2.16 -1.04 -6.59
C GLY A 69 -1.21 -0.34 -5.60
N GLU A 70 -1.65 -0.08 -4.36
CA GLU A 70 -0.80 0.48 -3.31
C GLU A 70 0.10 -0.57 -2.67
N THR A 71 1.18 -0.11 -2.03
CA THR A 71 2.05 -0.97 -1.23
C THR A 71 2.08 -0.52 0.22
N ILE A 72 1.83 -1.45 1.14
CA ILE A 72 1.76 -1.18 2.57
C ILE A 72 2.93 -1.86 3.29
N CYS A 73 3.80 -1.05 3.88
CA CYS A 73 4.92 -1.48 4.70
C CYS A 73 4.45 -1.91 6.11
N SER A 74 4.47 -3.21 6.40
CA SER A 74 4.01 -3.77 7.68
C SER A 74 5.15 -4.35 8.51
N HIS A 75 5.04 -4.22 9.83
CA HIS A 75 6.06 -4.69 10.75
C HIS A 75 6.03 -6.23 10.85
N TRP A 76 7.12 -6.86 10.40
CA TRP A 76 7.24 -8.33 10.25
C TRP A 76 7.05 -9.16 11.54
N LYS A 77 7.10 -8.54 12.73
CA LYS A 77 6.86 -9.26 14.00
C LYS A 77 5.38 -9.39 14.37
N GLU A 78 4.49 -8.63 13.72
CA GLU A 78 3.06 -8.73 14.01
C GLU A 78 2.52 -10.10 13.61
N SER A 79 1.74 -10.72 14.49
CA SER A 79 1.21 -12.08 14.28
C SER A 79 0.33 -12.17 13.02
N TRP A 80 -0.49 -11.14 12.78
CA TRP A 80 -1.35 -11.05 11.60
C TRP A 80 -0.53 -10.93 10.30
N VAL A 81 0.59 -10.18 10.33
CA VAL A 81 1.48 -10.01 9.16
C VAL A 81 2.08 -11.35 8.76
N ARG A 82 2.62 -12.10 9.74
CA ARG A 82 3.19 -13.42 9.49
C ARG A 82 2.14 -14.37 8.91
N LYS A 83 0.95 -14.40 9.51
CA LYS A 83 -0.16 -15.24 9.05
C LYS A 83 -0.55 -14.91 7.60
N ALA A 84 -0.77 -13.64 7.29
CA ALA A 84 -1.12 -13.20 5.94
C ALA A 84 -0.03 -13.55 4.92
N PHE A 85 1.23 -13.27 5.25
CA PHE A 85 2.37 -13.61 4.39
C PHE A 85 2.45 -15.11 4.08
N PHE A 86 2.34 -15.97 5.10
CA PHE A 86 2.39 -17.42 4.89
C PHE A 86 1.21 -17.94 4.06
N GLN A 87 0.00 -17.40 4.27
CA GLN A 87 -1.16 -17.79 3.47
C GLN A 87 -0.97 -17.45 1.99
N LEU A 88 -0.45 -16.26 1.69
CA LEU A 88 -0.16 -15.83 0.31
C LEU A 88 0.93 -16.69 -0.33
N GLU A 89 2.01 -16.99 0.40
CA GLU A 89 3.09 -17.83 -0.13
C GLU A 89 2.65 -19.28 -0.37
N MET A 90 1.79 -19.84 0.49
CA MET A 90 1.19 -21.16 0.29
C MET A 90 0.28 -21.16 -0.95
N ALA A 91 -0.56 -20.14 -1.10
CA ALA A 91 -1.43 -19.99 -2.26
C ALA A 91 -0.60 -19.90 -3.56
N ARG A 92 0.46 -19.06 -3.57
CA ARG A 92 1.38 -18.92 -4.70
C ARG A 92 2.02 -20.25 -5.10
N LYS A 93 2.53 -21.02 -4.13
CA LYS A 93 3.12 -22.35 -4.38
C LYS A 93 2.10 -23.36 -4.94
N SER A 94 0.86 -23.30 -4.46
CA SER A 94 -0.21 -24.16 -4.97
C SER A 94 -0.57 -23.84 -6.42
N LEU A 95 -0.53 -22.56 -6.80
CA LEU A 95 -0.73 -22.12 -8.18
C LEU A 95 0.43 -22.54 -9.08
N ASP A 96 1.68 -22.36 -8.65
CA ASP A 96 2.87 -22.79 -9.41
C ASP A 96 2.84 -24.30 -9.71
N THR A 97 2.37 -25.12 -8.75
CA THR A 97 2.27 -26.58 -8.92
C THR A 97 1.18 -27.00 -9.92
N GLN A 98 0.18 -26.14 -10.12
CA GLN A 98 -0.93 -26.41 -11.03
C GLN A 98 -0.68 -25.97 -12.46
N VAL A 99 0.36 -25.18 -12.73
CA VAL A 99 0.76 -24.82 -14.10
C VAL A 99 1.45 -26.03 -14.72
N PRO A 100 0.81 -26.79 -15.65
CA PRO A 100 1.52 -27.82 -16.39
C PRO A 100 2.55 -27.11 -17.27
N THR A 101 3.78 -27.59 -17.26
CA THR A 101 4.86 -27.18 -18.15
C THR A 101 4.39 -27.15 -19.61
N ALA A 102 3.93 -26.00 -20.09
CA ALA A 102 3.81 -25.67 -21.51
C ALA A 102 5.13 -25.09 -22.00
N ASN A 103 6.26 -25.72 -21.66
CA ASN A 103 7.51 -25.49 -22.35
C ASN A 103 7.55 -26.47 -23.53
N SER A 104 6.91 -26.09 -24.63
CA SER A 104 7.10 -26.72 -25.92
C SER A 104 8.59 -26.68 -26.29
N PRO A 105 9.20 -27.78 -26.76
CA PRO A 105 10.50 -27.72 -27.43
C PRO A 105 10.29 -27.05 -28.79
N THR A 106 10.87 -25.86 -28.98
CA THR A 106 11.00 -25.27 -30.31
C THR A 106 12.05 -26.05 -31.08
N THR A 107 11.60 -26.99 -31.92
CA THR A 107 12.36 -27.54 -33.04
C THR A 107 11.95 -26.77 -34.29
N SER A 108 12.90 -26.11 -34.95
CA SER A 108 12.79 -25.81 -36.38
C SER A 108 14.17 -25.96 -37.03
N PRO A 109 14.29 -26.72 -38.12
CA PRO A 109 15.37 -26.55 -39.10
C PRO A 109 15.16 -25.28 -39.92
#